data_AF-A0A9W4SZ98-F1
#
_entry.id   AF-A0A9W4SZ98-F1
#
_cell.length_a   1.000
_cell.length_b   1.000
_cell.length_c   1.000
_cell.angle_alpha   90.00
_cell.angle_beta   90.00
_cell.angle_gamma   90.00
#
_symmetry.space_group_name_H-M   'P 1'
#
loop_
_entity.id
_entity.type
_entity.pdbx_description
1 polymer ?
#
loop_
_entity_poly.entity_id
_entity_poly.type
_entity_poly.pdbx_seq_one_letter_code
_entity_poly.pdbx_strand_id
1 'polypeptide(L)' 'IGMLMWEISSGQPPFAYYDHDYDLAINLIKGLRPQIVQGTPTAYKKLMKIAEINLVEFTPRSEKDKLS' A
#
# COMPACT_ATOMS: atom_id res chain seq x y z
N ILE A 1 5.14 -6.32 8.18
CA ILE A 1 5.77 -7.42 7.40
C ILE A 1 5.71 -7.19 5.89
N GLY A 2 4.57 -6.77 5.31
CA GLY A 2 4.47 -6.51 3.86
C GLY A 2 5.53 -5.58 3.26
N MET A 3 5.81 -4.44 3.92
CA MET A 3 6.85 -3.49 3.49
C MET A 3 8.26 -4.07 3.54
N LEU A 4 8.57 -4.90 4.54
CA LEU A 4 9.86 -5.58 4.64
C LEU A 4 10.03 -6.59 3.50
N MET A 5 8.99 -7.36 3.17
CA MET A 5 9.02 -8.27 2.03
C MET A 5 9.17 -7.53 0.71
N TRP A 6 8.64 -6.30 0.63
CA TRP A 6 8.76 -5.45 -0.55
C TRP A 6 10.21 -5.02 -0.75
N GLU A 7 10.84 -4.49 0.29
CA GLU A 7 12.24 -4.04 0.27
C GLU A 7 13.19 -5.18 -0.09
N ILE A 8 12.99 -6.38 0.46
CA ILE A 8 13.79 -7.57 0.11
C ILE A 8 13.58 -7.96 -1.36
N SER A 9 12.34 -7.88 -1.87
CA SER A 9 12.05 -8.28 -3.25
C SER A 9 12.51 -7.25 -4.28
N SER A 10 12.50 -5.96 -3.95
CA SER A 10 12.88 -4.87 -4.85
C SER A 10 14.37 -4.54 -4.75
N GLY A 11 15.01 -4.88 -3.62
CA GLY A 11 16.36 -4.44 -3.29
C GLY A 11 16.46 -2.93 -3.06
N GLN A 12 15.32 -2.25 -2.83
CA GLN A 12 15.23 -0.80 -2.72
C GLN A 12 14.33 -0.39 -1.55
N PRO A 13 14.55 0.78 -0.93
CA PRO A 13 13.61 1.33 0.03
C PRO A 13 12.28 1.69 -0.66
N PRO A 14 11.12 1.37 -0.06
CA PRO A 14 9.80 1.53 -0.67
C PRO A 14 9.37 2.94 -1.05
N PHE A 15 10.05 3.96 -0.50
CA PHE A 15 9.81 5.36 -0.85
C PHE A 15 11.10 6.10 -1.17
N ALA A 16 12.12 5.39 -1.68
CA ALA A 16 13.43 5.99 -1.98
C ALA A 16 13.35 7.16 -2.98
N TYR A 17 12.31 7.20 -3.81
CA TYR A 17 12.10 8.22 -4.85
C TYR A 17 11.07 9.30 -4.47
N TYR A 18 10.56 9.27 -3.23
CA TYR A 18 9.66 10.31 -2.73
C TYR A 18 10.45 11.29 -1.87
N ASP A 19 10.14 12.57 -2.02
CA ASP A 19 10.59 13.57 -1.07
C ASP A 19 10.00 13.24 0.30
N HIS A 20 10.84 13.31 1.33
CA HIS A 20 10.46 12.93 2.70
C HIS A 20 9.74 14.12 3.37
N ASP A 21 8.65 14.55 2.76
CA ASP A 21 7.89 15.73 3.13
C ASP A 21 6.52 15.38 3.71
N TYR A 22 5.77 16.43 4.03
CA TYR A 22 4.41 16.29 4.55
C TYR A 22 3.47 15.61 3.54
N ASP A 23 3.71 15.79 2.24
CA ASP A 23 2.89 15.19 1.19
C ASP A 23 3.05 13.68 1.14
N LEU A 24 4.27 13.15 1.36
CA LEU A 24 4.48 11.72 1.54
C LEU A 24 3.70 11.20 2.74
N ALA A 25 3.72 11.88 3.87
CA ALA A 25 2.95 11.48 5.05
C ALA A 25 1.44 11.46 4.79
N ILE A 26 0.89 12.49 4.12
CA ILE A 26 -0.52 12.50 3.70
C ILE A 26 -0.81 11.33 2.75
N ASN A 27 0.06 11.08 1.78
CA ASN A 27 -0.13 10.03 0.79
C ASN A 27 -0.12 8.64 1.44
N LEU A 28 0.73 8.41 2.43
CA LEU A 28 0.75 7.17 3.23
C LEU A 28 -0.57 6.95 3.99
N ILE A 29 -1.10 8.03 4.60
CA ILE A 29 -2.41 8.04 5.29
C ILE A 29 -3.54 7.78 4.28
N LYS A 30 -3.47 8.36 3.08
CA LYS A 30 -4.41 8.14 1.98
C LYS A 30 -4.30 6.75 1.34
N GLY A 31 -3.36 5.92 1.76
CA GLY A 31 -3.22 4.54 1.29
C GLY A 31 -2.24 4.36 0.13
N LEU A 32 -1.34 5.30 -0.12
CA LEU A 32 -0.20 5.09 -1.03
C LEU A 32 0.58 3.86 -0.56
N ARG A 33 0.74 2.88 -1.45
CA ARG A 33 1.53 1.67 -1.24
C ARG A 33 2.42 1.44 -2.47
N PRO A 34 3.65 0.95 -2.28
CA PRO A 34 4.53 0.68 -3.39
C PRO A 34 3.98 -0.49 -4.23
N GLN A 35 4.13 -0.39 -5.56
CA GLN A 35 3.61 -1.40 -6.47
C GLN A 35 4.39 -2.72 -6.35
N ILE A 36 3.69 -3.85 -6.50
CA ILE A 36 4.34 -5.17 -6.52
C ILE A 36 5.29 -5.24 -7.72
N VAL A 37 6.56 -5.53 -7.44
CA VAL A 37 7.60 -5.61 -8.47
C VAL A 37 7.45 -6.90 -9.30
N GLN A 38 7.81 -6.84 -10.57
CA GLN A 38 7.84 -8.04 -11.41
C GLN A 38 8.87 -9.05 -10.88
N GLY A 39 8.52 -10.33 -10.88
CA GLY A 39 9.37 -11.38 -10.31
C GLY A 39 9.20 -11.61 -8.81
N THR A 40 8.43 -10.78 -8.08
CA THR A 40 8.12 -11.05 -6.66
C THR A 40 7.45 -12.43 -6.50
N PRO A 41 7.95 -13.31 -5.61
CA PRO A 41 7.34 -14.62 -5.36
C PRO A 41 5.87 -14.52 -4.94
N THR A 42 5.02 -15.44 -5.40
CA THR A 42 3.57 -15.42 -5.14
C THR A 42 3.22 -15.42 -3.65
N ALA A 43 4.03 -16.09 -2.82
CA ALA A 43 3.87 -16.07 -1.37
C ALA A 43 4.03 -14.65 -0.79
N TYR A 44 4.96 -13.87 -1.34
CA TYR A 44 5.22 -12.50 -0.89
C TYR A 44 4.13 -11.57 -1.39
N LYS A 45 3.62 -11.77 -2.61
CA LYS A 45 2.44 -11.04 -3.11
C LYS A 45 1.25 -11.18 -2.18
N LYS A 46 1.00 -12.38 -1.64
CA LYS A 46 -0.08 -12.61 -0.66
C LYS A 46 0.16 -11.82 0.63
N LEU A 47 1.40 -11.77 1.13
CA LEU A 47 1.75 -11.01 2.34
C LEU A 47 1.72 -9.49 2.12
N MET A 48 2.11 -9.00 0.94
CA MET A 48 2.00 -7.59 0.54
C MET A 48 0.53 -7.20 0.40
N LYS A 49 -0.30 -8.05 -0.22
CA LYS A 49 -1.74 -7.83 -0.38
C LYS A 49 -2.52 -7.87 0.93
N ILE A 50 -2.08 -8.63 1.92
CA ILE A 50 -2.65 -8.56 3.29
C ILE A 50 -2.32 -7.21 3.94
N ALA A 51 -1.19 -6.57 3.58
CA ALA A 51 -0.91 -5.19 4.00
C ALA A 51 -1.66 -4.13 3.16
N GLU A 52 -2.26 -4.53 2.02
CA GLU A 52 -3.20 -3.76 1.20
C GLU A 52 -4.66 -3.90 1.67
N ILE A 53 -4.93 -4.13 2.97
CA ILE A 53 -6.30 -3.96 3.48
C ILE A 53 -6.64 -2.47 3.34
N ASN A 54 -7.25 -2.18 2.19
CA ASN A 54 -7.81 -0.93 1.77
C ASN A 54 -9.04 -0.62 2.63
N LEU A 55 -9.29 0.67 2.78
CA LEU A 55 -10.44 1.31 3.43
C LEU A 55 -11.83 0.89 2.88
N VAL A 56 -11.96 -0.21 2.12
CA VAL A 56 -13.27 -0.73 1.68
C VAL A 56 -14.16 -1.04 2.90
N GLU A 57 -13.58 -1.40 4.04
CA GLU A 57 -14.29 -1.58 5.30
C GLU A 57 -14.45 -0.31 6.15
N PHE A 58 -13.70 0.76 5.85
CA PHE A 58 -13.75 2.04 6.57
C PHE A 58 -14.40 3.18 5.77
N THR A 59 -15.07 2.88 4.65
CA THR A 59 -16.09 3.79 4.13
C THR A 59 -17.20 3.90 5.19
N PRO A 60 -17.48 5.09 5.76
CA PRO A 60 -18.64 5.26 6.62
C PRO A 60 -19.87 4.80 5.84
N ARG A 61 -20.73 4.00 6.47
CA ARG A 61 -21.92 3.41 5.84
C ARG A 61 -22.76 4.44 5.05
N SER A 62 -22.68 5.72 5.43
CA SER A 62 -23.36 6.87 4.82
C SER A 62 -22.96 7.21 3.38
N GLU A 63 -21.86 6.66 2.82
CA GLU A 63 -21.50 6.89 1.41
C GLU A 63 -21.88 5.74 0.47
N LYS A 64 -22.24 4.56 0.99
CA LYS A 64 -22.77 3.46 0.16
C LYS A 64 -24.17 3.75 -0.37
N ASP A 65 -24.93 4.60 0.32
CA ASP A 65 -26.32 4.94 -0.02
C ASP A 65 -26.43 6.11 -1.03
N LYS A 66 -25.31 6.74 -1.43
CA LYS A 66 -25.31 7.86 -2.39
C LYS A 66 -24.97 7.46 -3.82
N LEU A 67 -24.69 6.19 -4.06
CA LEU A 67 -24.32 5.66 -5.38
C LEU A 67 -25.33 4.62 -5.91
N SER A 68 -26.54 4.56 -5.33
CA SER A 68 -27.68 3.77 -5.81
C SER A 68 -28.74 4.65 -6.45
#